data_AF-A0A269XX96-F1
#
_entry.id   AF-A0A269XX96-F1
#
_cell.length_a   1.000
_cell.length_b   1.000
_cell.length_c   1.000
_cell.angle_alpha   90.00
_cell.angle_beta   90.00
_cell.angle_gamma   90.00
#
_symmetry.space_group_name_H-M   'P 1'
#
loop_
_entity.id
_entity.type
_entity.pdbx_description
1 polymer ?
#
loop_
_entity_poly.entity_id
_entity_poly.type
_entity_poly.pdbx_seq_one_letter_code
_entity_poly.pdbx_strand_id
1 'polypeptide(L)'
;MLRRLMPSHAAASRPHPMLLLKWMSAATAVAGICLLSGCSSSDRTRTGLAAPHNHLLAEDRGASGGEASLKGGVNAYLWRAALDTLSFMPVATADAEGGIILTDWYTPPATHDERFKITAFVLDRRLRSDALRLSVFRQLKQDGTWVDTPPAPNTASDIATRILSRARKLRADNGNQD
;
A
#
# COMPACT_ATOMS: atom_id res chain seq x y z
N MET A 1 -16.76 -62.23 1.16
CA MET A 1 -18.20 -61.88 1.25
C MET A 1 -18.45 -61.12 2.54
N LEU A 2 -18.57 -59.78 2.51
CA LEU A 2 -19.73 -59.05 3.04
C LEU A 2 -19.52 -57.55 2.83
N ARG A 3 -20.54 -56.94 2.26
CA ARG A 3 -20.70 -55.58 1.77
C ARG A 3 -21.41 -54.78 2.87
N ARG A 4 -21.01 -53.54 3.16
CA ARG A 4 -21.87 -52.49 3.75
C ARG A 4 -21.15 -51.14 3.63
N LEU A 5 -21.48 -50.32 2.62
CA LEU A 5 -22.54 -49.29 2.60
C LEU A 5 -22.26 -48.10 3.55
N MET A 6 -21.94 -46.97 2.93
CA MET A 6 -21.99 -45.61 3.48
C MET A 6 -23.42 -45.25 3.94
N PRO A 7 -23.58 -44.20 4.76
CA PRO A 7 -24.11 -42.93 4.22
C PRO A 7 -23.38 -41.71 4.81
N SER A 8 -22.86 -40.78 3.98
CA SER A 8 -23.57 -39.58 3.49
C SER A 8 -24.40 -38.86 4.56
N HIS A 9 -23.83 -37.80 5.15
CA HIS A 9 -24.60 -36.73 5.78
C HIS A 9 -24.29 -35.42 5.06
N ALA A 10 -25.25 -35.00 4.23
CA ALA A 10 -25.42 -33.65 3.75
C ALA A 10 -26.46 -32.95 4.63
N ALA A 11 -26.21 -31.71 5.05
CA ALA A 11 -27.17 -30.69 5.53
C ALA A 11 -26.37 -29.65 6.34
N ALA A 12 -26.65 -28.35 6.35
CA ALA A 12 -27.57 -27.52 5.60
C ALA A 12 -27.15 -26.08 5.87
N SER A 13 -27.26 -25.25 4.85
CA SER A 13 -27.19 -23.79 4.87
C SER A 13 -28.13 -23.15 5.90
N ARG A 14 -27.67 -22.10 6.59
CA ARG A 14 -28.54 -21.08 7.19
C ARG A 14 -27.99 -19.67 6.92
N PRO A 15 -28.58 -18.91 5.98
CA PRO A 15 -28.46 -17.46 5.96
C PRO A 15 -29.49 -16.87 6.95
N HIS A 16 -29.03 -16.05 7.89
CA HIS A 16 -29.93 -15.22 8.70
C HIS A 16 -30.24 -13.92 7.94
N PRO A 17 -31.53 -13.61 7.70
CA PRO A 17 -31.94 -12.37 7.06
C PRO A 17 -32.18 -11.23 8.08
N MET A 18 -32.05 -10.01 7.54
CA MET A 18 -32.82 -8.79 7.80
C MET A 18 -33.22 -8.40 9.23
N LEU A 19 -32.84 -7.17 9.61
CA LEU A 19 -33.75 -6.11 10.07
C LEU A 19 -32.91 -4.84 10.32
N LEU A 20 -32.87 -3.85 9.43
CA LEU A 20 -33.90 -2.82 9.20
C LEU A 20 -34.33 -2.16 10.52
N LEU A 21 -33.64 -1.08 10.91
CA LEU A 21 -34.23 -0.11 11.83
C LEU A 21 -33.72 1.32 11.60
N LYS A 22 -34.61 2.09 10.94
CA LYS A 22 -34.92 3.52 11.12
C LYS A 22 -33.79 4.52 10.88
N TRP A 23 -33.79 5.27 9.78
CA TRP A 23 -34.73 6.37 9.44
C TRP A 23 -35.05 7.27 10.63
N MET A 24 -34.22 8.30 10.83
CA MET A 24 -34.66 9.55 11.44
C MET A 24 -34.16 10.74 10.61
N SER A 25 -35.14 11.57 10.31
CA SER A 25 -35.18 12.67 9.35
C SER A 25 -34.54 13.97 9.84
N ALA A 26 -34.53 14.94 8.92
CA ALA A 26 -34.49 16.39 9.10
C ALA A 26 -33.10 16.98 9.39
N ALA A 27 -32.39 17.59 8.42
CA ALA A 27 -32.77 18.75 7.61
C ALA A 27 -33.21 19.94 8.48
N THR A 28 -32.23 20.61 9.08
CA THR A 28 -32.40 21.94 9.67
C THR A 28 -31.59 22.92 8.83
N ALA A 29 -32.30 23.68 8.01
CA ALA A 29 -31.77 24.84 7.31
C ALA A 29 -31.62 26.00 8.30
N VAL A 30 -30.41 26.55 8.42
CA VAL A 30 -30.21 27.90 8.97
C VAL A 30 -29.43 28.69 7.94
N ALA A 31 -30.16 29.59 7.29
CA ALA A 31 -29.63 30.64 6.44
C ALA A 31 -28.97 31.70 7.33
N GLY A 32 -27.67 31.90 7.15
CA GLY A 32 -26.90 32.99 7.77
C GLY A 32 -26.00 33.63 6.72
N ILE A 33 -26.48 34.71 6.11
CA ILE A 33 -25.72 35.60 5.24
C ILE A 33 -24.88 36.52 6.13
N CYS A 34 -23.56 36.38 6.05
CA CYS A 34 -22.61 37.43 6.44
C CYS A 34 -21.52 37.52 5.37
N LEU A 35 -21.61 38.58 4.57
CA LEU A 35 -20.63 39.01 3.59
C LEU A 35 -19.39 39.55 4.32
N LEU A 36 -18.24 38.89 4.17
CA LEU A 36 -16.94 39.55 4.34
C LEU A 36 -15.95 39.03 3.31
N SER A 37 -15.53 39.97 2.46
CA SER A 37 -14.49 39.87 1.45
C SER A 37 -13.19 39.32 2.02
N GLY A 38 -12.73 38.20 1.48
CA GLY A 38 -11.36 37.71 1.62
C GLY A 38 -10.72 37.67 0.24
N CYS A 39 -9.64 38.43 0.06
CA CYS A 39 -8.88 38.50 -1.19
C CYS A 39 -8.49 37.11 -1.70
N SER A 40 -8.96 36.80 -2.92
CA SER A 40 -8.58 35.62 -3.69
C SER A 40 -7.10 35.71 -4.05
N SER A 41 -6.29 34.88 -3.41
CA SER A 41 -4.87 34.72 -3.70
C SER A 41 -4.72 33.69 -4.83
N SER A 42 -4.44 34.22 -6.02
CA SER A 42 -3.79 33.60 -7.18
C SER A 42 -3.82 32.07 -7.31
N ASP A 43 -4.57 31.61 -8.31
CA ASP A 43 -4.44 30.31 -8.94
C ASP A 43 -2.99 30.03 -9.41
N ARG A 44 -2.43 28.90 -8.95
CA ARG A 44 -1.43 28.16 -9.71
C ARG A 44 -1.98 26.78 -10.04
N THR A 45 -2.95 26.75 -10.95
CA THR A 45 -3.32 25.53 -11.68
C THR A 45 -2.24 25.27 -12.73
N ARG A 46 -1.17 24.59 -12.34
CA ARG A 46 -0.20 24.06 -13.30
C ARG A 46 -0.81 22.84 -13.96
N THR A 47 -1.22 23.05 -15.20
CA THR A 47 -1.56 22.08 -16.24
C THR A 47 -0.72 20.81 -16.12
N GLY A 48 -1.40 19.67 -15.98
CA GLY A 48 -0.79 18.35 -15.89
C GLY A 48 -1.79 17.24 -16.19
N LEU A 49 -2.57 17.37 -17.27
CA LEU A 49 -3.33 16.25 -17.82
C LEU A 49 -2.35 15.29 -18.52
N ALA A 50 -1.82 14.32 -17.74
CA ALA A 50 -1.28 13.02 -18.17
C ALA A 50 -0.51 12.33 -17.02
N ALA A 51 -1.02 12.37 -15.79
CA ALA A 51 -0.43 11.64 -14.67
C ALA A 51 -1.44 10.63 -14.14
N PRO A 52 -1.10 9.32 -14.04
CA PRO A 52 -2.00 8.32 -13.47
C PRO A 52 -2.38 8.75 -12.05
N HIS A 53 -3.68 8.87 -11.80
CA HIS A 53 -4.23 9.30 -10.53
C HIS A 53 -4.13 8.17 -9.50
N ASN A 54 -2.92 7.93 -8.99
CA ASN A 54 -2.75 7.13 -7.79
C ASN A 54 -2.98 8.07 -6.59
N HIS A 55 -4.19 8.03 -6.03
CA HIS A 55 -4.64 8.91 -4.94
C HIS A 55 -3.71 8.88 -3.71
N LEU A 56 -2.96 7.79 -3.52
CA LEU A 56 -1.98 7.62 -2.45
C LEU A 56 -0.78 8.59 -2.50
N LEU A 57 -0.56 9.29 -3.63
CA LEU A 57 0.60 10.17 -3.82
C LEU A 57 0.31 11.65 -3.49
N ALA A 58 -0.95 12.02 -3.28
CA ALA A 58 -1.35 13.42 -3.11
C ALA A 58 -1.35 13.90 -1.66
N GLU A 59 -1.66 13.02 -0.70
CA GLU A 59 -1.87 13.39 0.70
C GLU A 59 -0.56 13.65 1.47
N ASP A 60 0.59 13.25 0.91
CA ASP A 60 1.87 13.25 1.65
C ASP A 60 2.86 14.35 1.24
N ARG A 61 2.38 15.44 0.62
CA ARG A 61 3.21 16.61 0.25
C ARG A 61 3.57 17.52 1.43
N GLY A 62 3.38 17.06 2.67
CA GLY A 62 3.60 17.84 3.90
C GLY A 62 5.04 17.90 4.40
N ALA A 63 6.02 17.31 3.70
CA ALA A 63 7.43 17.35 4.12
C ALA A 63 8.15 18.64 3.67
N SER A 64 7.58 19.82 3.96
CA SER A 64 8.27 21.10 3.81
C SER A 64 8.97 21.46 5.11
N GLY A 65 10.28 21.17 5.19
CA GLY A 65 11.14 21.65 6.27
C GLY A 65 11.66 20.56 7.20
N GLY A 66 12.86 20.07 6.92
CA GLY A 66 13.79 19.44 7.88
C GLY A 66 13.42 18.08 8.49
N GLU A 67 12.17 17.86 8.86
CA GLU A 67 11.69 16.61 9.48
C GLU A 67 10.85 15.82 8.48
N ALA A 68 11.51 14.92 7.74
CA ALA A 68 10.85 13.97 6.86
C ALA A 68 10.24 12.79 7.64
N SER A 69 9.41 13.10 8.63
CA SER A 69 8.69 12.10 9.43
C SER A 69 7.20 12.19 9.13
N LEU A 70 6.59 11.05 8.84
CA LEU A 70 5.14 10.89 8.77
C LEU A 70 4.54 10.84 10.17
N LYS A 71 3.22 11.02 10.24
CA LYS A 71 2.45 10.62 11.43
C LYS A 71 2.74 9.14 11.70
N GLY A 72 3.08 8.79 12.94
CA GLY A 72 3.50 7.43 13.30
C GLY A 72 5.02 7.18 13.33
N GLY A 73 5.84 8.17 12.99
CA GLY A 73 7.30 8.05 13.12
C GLY A 73 7.96 7.24 12.00
N VAL A 74 7.31 7.14 10.85
CA VAL A 74 7.86 6.54 9.63
C VAL A 74 8.60 7.61 8.83
N ASN A 75 9.76 7.30 8.23
CA ASN A 75 10.45 8.26 7.36
C ASN A 75 9.71 8.43 6.02
N ALA A 76 9.34 9.66 5.69
CA ALA A 76 8.59 9.98 4.46
C ALA A 76 9.35 9.58 3.17
N TYR A 77 10.69 9.69 3.16
CA TYR A 77 11.50 9.28 2.01
C TYR A 77 11.57 7.75 1.86
N LEU A 78 11.67 7.00 2.97
CA LEU A 78 11.63 5.53 2.91
C LEU A 78 10.28 5.05 2.44
N TRP A 79 9.20 5.62 2.99
CA TRP A 79 7.83 5.30 2.60
C TRP A 79 7.61 5.51 1.10
N ARG A 80 7.89 6.73 0.61
CA ARG A 80 7.76 7.06 -0.82
C ARG A 80 8.66 6.20 -1.70
N ALA A 81 9.90 5.96 -1.30
CA ALA A 81 10.81 5.11 -2.06
C ALA A 81 10.36 3.65 -2.12
N ALA A 82 9.78 3.12 -1.04
CA ALA A 82 9.26 1.76 -0.99
C ALA A 82 8.06 1.61 -1.91
N LEU A 83 7.11 2.55 -1.85
CA LEU A 83 5.96 2.57 -2.78
C LEU A 83 6.42 2.69 -4.23
N ASP A 84 7.32 3.63 -4.55
CA ASP A 84 7.87 3.78 -5.91
C ASP A 84 8.48 2.47 -6.42
N THR A 85 9.31 1.82 -5.59
CA THR A 85 10.06 0.62 -5.99
C THR A 85 9.16 -0.60 -6.11
N LEU A 86 8.12 -0.73 -5.28
CA LEU A 86 7.20 -1.88 -5.27
C LEU A 86 5.96 -1.67 -6.14
N SER A 87 5.76 -0.47 -6.71
CA SER A 87 4.58 -0.08 -7.50
C SER A 87 4.32 -0.92 -8.76
N PHE A 88 5.28 -1.74 -9.18
CA PHE A 88 5.09 -2.69 -10.29
C PHE A 88 4.24 -3.91 -9.89
N MET A 89 4.05 -4.16 -8.59
CA MET A 89 3.16 -5.20 -8.07
C MET A 89 1.88 -4.56 -7.54
N PRO A 90 0.73 -5.26 -7.57
CA PRO A 90 -0.48 -4.77 -6.93
C PRO A 90 -0.28 -4.64 -5.42
N VAL A 91 -0.66 -3.50 -4.84
CA VAL A 91 -0.59 -3.25 -3.40
C VAL A 91 -1.91 -3.69 -2.77
N ALA A 92 -1.82 -4.62 -1.82
CA ALA A 92 -2.97 -5.13 -1.08
C ALA A 92 -3.35 -4.19 0.07
N THR A 93 -2.35 -3.71 0.81
CA THR A 93 -2.54 -2.77 1.93
C THR A 93 -1.27 -1.95 2.12
N ALA A 94 -1.41 -0.67 2.43
CA ALA A 94 -0.31 0.21 2.81
C ALA A 94 -0.74 1.09 3.98
N ASP A 95 -0.13 0.88 5.15
CA ASP A 95 -0.33 1.68 6.36
C ASP A 95 0.89 2.57 6.59
N ALA A 96 0.71 3.87 6.34
CA ALA A 96 1.77 4.87 6.44
C ALA A 96 2.11 5.22 7.90
N GLU A 97 1.17 5.04 8.84
CA GLU A 97 1.41 5.30 10.26
C GLU A 97 2.16 4.13 10.90
N GLY A 98 1.76 2.90 10.58
CA GLY A 98 2.43 1.68 11.03
C GLY A 98 3.69 1.32 10.26
N GLY A 99 3.94 1.94 9.09
CA GLY A 99 5.09 1.67 8.25
C GLY A 99 5.05 0.31 7.56
N ILE A 100 3.87 -0.22 7.26
CA ILE A 100 3.68 -1.55 6.68
C ILE A 100 3.16 -1.45 5.25
N ILE A 101 3.81 -2.13 4.32
CA ILE A 101 3.34 -2.29 2.93
C ILE A 101 3.22 -3.78 2.62
N LEU A 102 2.02 -4.20 2.24
CA LEU A 102 1.72 -5.55 1.79
C LEU A 102 1.29 -5.51 0.33
N THR A 103 1.91 -6.38 -0.46
CA THR A 103 1.56 -6.58 -1.87
C THR A 103 0.73 -7.85 -2.05
N ASP A 104 -0.01 -7.91 -3.16
CA ASP A 104 -0.64 -9.14 -3.62
C ASP A 104 0.37 -10.05 -4.34
N TRP A 105 -0.09 -11.25 -4.70
CA TRP A 105 0.69 -12.14 -5.55
C TRP A 105 0.85 -11.56 -6.96
N TYR A 106 2.11 -11.38 -7.38
CA TYR A 106 2.49 -10.91 -8.70
C TYR A 106 3.22 -12.00 -9.49
N THR A 107 2.79 -12.26 -10.73
CA THR A 107 3.43 -13.19 -11.67
C THR A 107 4.22 -12.38 -12.70
N PRO A 108 5.56 -12.46 -12.74
CA PRO A 108 6.34 -11.73 -13.72
C PRO A 108 5.99 -12.18 -15.16
N PRO A 109 5.94 -11.26 -16.13
CA PRO A 109 5.61 -11.62 -17.52
C PRO A 109 6.67 -12.53 -18.18
N ALA A 110 7.88 -12.57 -17.64
CA ALA A 110 8.95 -13.45 -18.11
C ALA A 110 8.73 -14.92 -17.67
N THR A 111 7.98 -15.16 -16.59
CA THR A 111 7.84 -16.46 -15.93
C THR A 111 6.41 -16.67 -15.45
N HIS A 112 5.62 -17.43 -16.21
CA HIS A 112 4.20 -17.66 -15.92
C HIS A 112 3.96 -18.69 -14.81
N ASP A 113 4.98 -19.47 -14.46
CA ASP A 113 4.91 -20.55 -13.47
C ASP A 113 5.49 -20.16 -12.11
N GLU A 114 5.73 -18.87 -11.86
CA GLU A 114 6.14 -18.39 -10.54
C GLU A 114 5.43 -17.12 -10.15
N ARG A 115 5.17 -16.97 -8.85
CA ARG A 115 4.57 -15.76 -8.29
C ARG A 115 5.29 -15.33 -7.04
N PHE A 116 5.30 -14.02 -6.82
CA PHE A 116 5.97 -13.37 -5.72
C PHE A 116 4.98 -12.55 -4.91
N LYS A 117 5.22 -12.48 -3.60
CA LYS A 117 4.54 -11.56 -2.69
C LYS A 117 5.59 -10.94 -1.80
N ILE A 118 5.47 -9.65 -1.53
CA ILE A 118 6.41 -8.91 -0.69
C ILE A 118 5.66 -8.23 0.46
N THR A 119 6.25 -8.32 1.64
CA THR A 119 5.88 -7.53 2.81
C THR A 119 7.06 -6.65 3.17
N ALA A 120 6.84 -5.35 3.29
CA ALA A 120 7.84 -4.37 3.68
C ALA A 120 7.44 -3.70 4.99
N PHE A 121 8.42 -3.54 5.87
CA PHE A 121 8.30 -2.84 7.14
C PHE A 121 9.34 -1.72 7.20
N VAL A 122 8.89 -0.50 7.44
CA VAL A 122 9.74 0.65 7.72
C VAL A 122 9.83 0.81 9.24
N LEU A 123 11.02 0.60 9.79
CA LEU A 123 11.24 0.41 11.22
C LEU A 123 11.91 1.61 11.90
N ASP A 124 12.60 2.47 11.14
CA ASP A 124 13.34 3.62 11.68
C ASP A 124 13.09 4.87 10.82
N ARG A 125 13.30 6.03 11.45
CA ARG A 125 13.27 7.36 10.83
C ARG A 125 14.56 7.69 10.08
N ARG A 126 15.65 6.96 10.30
CA ARG A 126 16.96 7.21 9.68
C ARG A 126 17.13 6.39 8.40
N LEU A 127 17.86 6.93 7.42
CA LEU A 127 18.18 6.25 6.15
C LEU A 127 19.33 5.24 6.28
N ARG A 128 19.18 4.28 7.19
CA ARG A 128 20.15 3.21 7.50
C ARG A 128 19.69 1.86 6.94
N SER A 129 20.59 0.89 6.85
CA SER A 129 20.36 -0.43 6.23
C SER A 129 19.31 -1.29 6.95
N ASP A 130 19.15 -1.07 8.25
CA ASP A 130 18.23 -1.76 9.15
C ASP A 130 16.92 -1.00 9.38
N ALA A 131 16.76 0.19 8.79
CA ALA A 131 15.51 0.94 8.84
C ALA A 131 14.37 0.30 8.02
N LEU A 132 14.69 -0.70 7.22
CA LEU A 132 13.75 -1.41 6.36
C LEU A 132 13.95 -2.92 6.53
N ARG A 133 12.84 -3.64 6.72
CA ARG A 133 12.83 -5.11 6.69
C ARG A 133 11.88 -5.58 5.60
N LEU A 134 12.38 -6.47 4.74
CA LEU A 134 11.60 -7.05 3.64
C LEU A 134 11.48 -8.56 3.84
N SER A 135 10.28 -9.08 3.58
CA SER A 135 10.02 -10.51 3.46
C SER A 135 9.48 -10.79 2.07
N VAL A 136 10.18 -11.64 1.33
CA VAL A 136 9.80 -12.05 -0.02
C VAL A 136 9.33 -13.49 0.04
N PHE A 137 8.14 -13.73 -0.49
CA PHE A 137 7.55 -15.04 -0.64
C PHE A 137 7.52 -15.38 -2.12
N ARG A 138 7.86 -16.63 -2.45
CA ARG A 138 7.83 -17.14 -3.81
C ARG A 138 7.10 -18.47 -3.85
N GLN A 139 6.28 -18.65 -4.86
CA GLN A 139 5.62 -19.91 -5.15
C GLN A 139 5.87 -20.30 -6.60
N LEU A 140 6.10 -21.59 -6.81
CA LEU A 140 6.20 -22.20 -8.13
C LEU A 140 4.94 -22.98 -8.43
N LYS A 141 4.51 -22.95 -9.68
CA LYS A 141 3.42 -23.79 -10.18
C LYS A 141 3.99 -25.16 -10.56
N GLN A 142 3.62 -26.18 -9.80
CA GLN A 142 4.02 -27.58 -10.02
C GLN A 142 2.73 -28.39 -10.16
N ASP A 143 2.54 -29.07 -11.28
CA ASP A 143 1.36 -29.89 -11.58
C ASP A 143 0.02 -29.15 -11.37
N GLY A 144 -0.01 -27.86 -11.73
CA GLY A 144 -1.19 -27.00 -11.57
C GLY A 144 -1.42 -26.46 -10.15
N THR A 145 -0.57 -26.83 -9.19
CA THR A 145 -0.66 -26.38 -7.79
C THR A 145 0.47 -25.41 -7.45
N TRP A 146 0.18 -24.40 -6.63
CA TRP A 146 1.20 -23.47 -6.15
C TRP A 146 1.91 -24.04 -4.92
N VAL A 147 3.23 -24.17 -5.02
CA VAL A 147 4.09 -24.72 -3.97
C VAL A 147 5.07 -23.66 -3.50
N ASP A 148 5.14 -23.43 -2.18
CA ASP A 148 6.11 -22.52 -1.57
C ASP A 148 7.53 -22.95 -1.91
N THR A 149 8.31 -22.01 -2.45
CA THR A 149 9.70 -22.23 -2.82
C THR A 149 10.54 -21.07 -2.31
N PRO A 150 11.75 -21.30 -1.78
CA PRO A 150 12.62 -20.22 -1.37
C PRO A 150 12.87 -19.22 -2.53
N PRO A 151 12.78 -17.90 -2.28
CA PRO A 151 13.27 -16.91 -3.24
C PRO A 151 14.80 -16.97 -3.33
N ALA A 152 15.38 -16.29 -4.32
CA ALA A 152 16.83 -16.19 -4.40
C ALA A 152 17.37 -15.46 -3.15
N PRO A 153 18.52 -15.90 -2.56
CA PRO A 153 18.97 -15.44 -1.24
C PRO A 153 19.13 -13.93 -1.09
N ASN A 154 19.52 -13.25 -2.17
CA ASN A 154 19.77 -11.81 -2.22
C ASN A 154 18.54 -10.98 -2.62
N THR A 155 17.42 -11.59 -2.99
CA THR A 155 16.26 -10.86 -3.53
C THR A 155 15.79 -9.76 -2.57
N ALA A 156 15.65 -10.10 -1.28
CA ALA A 156 15.19 -9.14 -0.28
C ALA A 156 16.21 -8.01 -0.06
N SER A 157 17.50 -8.33 0.04
CA SER A 157 18.56 -7.32 0.24
C SER A 157 18.72 -6.40 -0.96
N ASP A 158 18.55 -6.92 -2.18
CA ASP A 158 18.68 -6.14 -3.40
C ASP A 158 17.53 -5.14 -3.54
N ILE A 159 16.30 -5.57 -3.23
CA ILE A 159 15.14 -4.68 -3.20
C ILE A 159 15.32 -3.62 -2.10
N ALA A 160 15.75 -4.01 -0.91
CA ALA A 160 16.00 -3.07 0.18
C ALA A 160 17.05 -2.01 -0.19
N THR A 161 18.12 -2.43 -0.88
CA THR A 161 19.17 -1.53 -1.38
C THR A 161 18.63 -0.54 -2.41
N ARG A 162 17.75 -0.99 -3.32
CA ARG A 162 17.08 -0.13 -4.29
C ARG A 162 16.18 0.91 -3.61
N ILE A 163 15.41 0.51 -2.61
CA ILE A 163 14.57 1.43 -1.81
C ILE A 163 15.43 2.46 -1.10
N LEU A 164 16.50 2.05 -0.42
CA LEU A 164 17.40 2.98 0.29
C LEU A 164 18.09 3.95 -0.67
N SER A 165 18.54 3.47 -1.83
CA SER A 165 19.12 4.32 -2.87
C SER A 165 18.12 5.37 -3.37
N ARG A 166 16.88 4.94 -3.66
CA ARG A 166 15.79 5.84 -4.07
C ARG A 166 15.45 6.85 -2.98
N ALA A 167 15.38 6.44 -1.72
CA ALA A 167 15.10 7.34 -0.59
C ALA A 167 16.18 8.42 -0.42
N ARG A 168 17.47 8.05 -0.55
CA ARG A 168 18.58 9.02 -0.53
C ARG A 168 18.49 10.00 -1.68
N LYS A 169 18.16 9.53 -2.88
CA LYS A 169 17.91 10.41 -4.03
C LYS A 169 16.77 11.39 -3.75
N LEU A 170 15.64 10.91 -3.25
CA LEU A 170 14.49 11.74 -2.90
C LEU A 170 14.83 12.81 -1.85
N ARG A 171 15.68 12.48 -0.87
CA ARG A 171 16.18 13.44 0.13
C ARG A 171 17.11 14.50 -0.49
N ALA A 172 18.04 14.09 -1.35
CA ALA A 172 18.96 15.00 -2.02
C ALA A 172 18.20 15.95 -2.97
N ASP A 173 17.26 15.42 -3.74
CA ASP A 173 16.44 16.21 -4.68
C ASP A 173 15.58 17.26 -3.94
N ASN A 174 15.16 17.01 -2.70
CA ASN A 174 14.41 17.96 -1.87
C ASN A 174 15.29 19.10 -1.32
N GLY A 175 16.50 18.79 -0.84
CA GLY A 175 17.41 19.81 -0.31
C GLY A 175 18.02 20.73 -1.37
N ASN A 176 17.95 20.34 -2.66
CA ASN A 176 18.35 21.19 -3.79
C ASN A 176 17.26 22.17 -4.24
N GLN A 177 16.06 22.13 -3.63
CA GLN A 177 14.91 22.97 -3.99
C GLN A 177 14.69 24.16 -3.04
N ASP A 178 15.57 24.32 -2.05
CA ASP A 178 15.62 25.44 -1.10
C ASP A 178 16.59 26.54 -1.61
#